data_AF-A0A8K0P9H9-F1
#
_entry.id   AF-A0A8K0P9H9-F1
#
_cell.length_a   1.000
_cell.length_b   1.000
_cell.length_c   1.000
_cell.angle_alpha   90.00
_cell.angle_beta   90.00
_cell.angle_gamma   90.00
#
_symmetry.space_group_name_H-M   'P 1'
#
loop_
_entity.id
_entity.type
_entity.pdbx_description
1 polymer ?
#
loop_
_entity_poly.entity_id
_entity_poly.type
_entity_poly.pdbx_seq_one_letter_code
_entity_poly.pdbx_strand_id
1 'polypeptide(L)'
;MESSDSKPEVSLFLRSGKDGKSLGACPLSHQILMVANIKVDSGALPASKLILNIVNPSRPFPDALRSQGISRTPAVIIGKESEDDPESITSLLEKYYPGGIEASKAEKKGVDSPEVASRDFFSKFSFCVRGVADGPDQLDSALLRLNSYLLKRIRSTNEGDPLPWICGTGSPTMLDCEVLPKLHQVRVAGAAGLAGQWLAAEWGIPGAWPGIWCYLHTAYSLPAFTRSCPSDKEVIMHWSERAGANPPPLGLREKILKMDSDENQRVSLFVPAHADPVVFAMNSSGGGDNMKQGRDTPPLTDASENAIGDVKTAGQPLSDFLMQLEDYTPTIPDAVTGFYLHSAGFDTSDPRIVRLVSLAAQKFISDVANDALQHCKTRSSNQTAKTKGKDRRYNLSMDDLVPALAEYGITVKRPHYFV
;
A
#
# COMPACT_ATOMS: atom_id res chain seq x y z
N MET A 1 -16.60 -20.53 31.26
CA MET A 1 -16.56 -20.73 29.79
C MET A 1 -17.96 -20.46 29.28
N GLU A 2 -18.21 -19.26 28.74
CA GLU A 2 -19.42 -19.04 27.95
C GLU A 2 -19.36 -19.97 26.73
N SER A 3 -20.44 -20.71 26.49
CA SER A 3 -20.55 -21.57 25.30
C SER A 3 -20.37 -20.70 24.05
N SER A 4 -19.59 -21.18 23.08
CA SER A 4 -19.36 -20.49 21.79
C SER A 4 -20.64 -20.20 21.01
N ASP A 5 -21.76 -20.82 21.39
CA ASP A 5 -23.06 -20.68 20.74
C ASP A 5 -23.87 -19.46 21.20
N SER A 6 -23.54 -18.88 22.37
CA SER A 6 -24.22 -17.68 22.90
C SER A 6 -23.79 -16.36 22.24
N LYS A 7 -22.70 -16.37 21.47
CA LYS A 7 -22.19 -15.16 20.81
C LYS A 7 -23.05 -14.76 19.60
N PRO A 8 -23.30 -13.44 19.40
CA PRO A 8 -24.15 -12.93 18.34
C PRO A 8 -23.51 -13.11 16.95
N GLU A 9 -24.33 -13.36 15.94
CA GLU A 9 -23.88 -13.47 14.54
C GLU A 9 -23.24 -12.16 14.05
N VAL A 10 -22.28 -12.30 13.12
CA VAL A 10 -21.59 -11.21 12.44
C VAL A 10 -22.17 -11.09 11.04
N SER A 11 -23.02 -10.10 10.81
CA SER A 11 -23.54 -9.78 9.48
C SER A 11 -22.68 -8.71 8.81
N LEU A 12 -21.81 -9.12 7.89
CA LEU A 12 -21.02 -8.21 7.06
C LEU A 12 -21.76 -7.83 5.78
N PHE A 13 -21.74 -6.56 5.44
CA PHE A 13 -22.34 -6.00 4.24
C PHE A 13 -21.25 -5.40 3.35
N LEU A 14 -21.04 -6.01 2.20
CA LEU A 14 -19.95 -5.67 1.28
C LEU A 14 -20.53 -5.26 -0.07
N ARG A 15 -19.89 -4.30 -0.75
CA ARG A 15 -20.36 -3.84 -2.05
C ARG A 15 -20.21 -4.93 -3.11
N SER A 16 -21.23 -5.10 -3.94
CA SER A 16 -21.15 -6.01 -5.10
C SER A 16 -20.21 -5.49 -6.18
N GLY A 17 -19.74 -6.42 -7.01
CA GLY A 17 -19.15 -6.15 -8.30
C GLY A 17 -20.16 -5.64 -9.32
N LYS A 18 -19.72 -5.49 -10.57
CA LYS A 18 -20.55 -5.01 -11.69
C LYS A 18 -21.66 -5.96 -12.07
N ASP A 19 -21.45 -7.25 -11.85
CA ASP A 19 -22.47 -8.29 -12.03
C ASP A 19 -23.63 -8.19 -11.00
N GLY A 20 -23.47 -7.37 -9.96
CA GLY A 20 -24.47 -7.20 -8.91
C GLY A 20 -24.56 -8.38 -7.93
N LYS A 21 -23.64 -9.35 -7.99
CA LYS A 21 -23.68 -10.62 -7.25
C LYS A 21 -22.35 -10.98 -6.60
N SER A 22 -21.23 -10.83 -7.30
CA SER A 22 -19.91 -11.15 -6.76
C SER A 22 -19.36 -10.03 -5.88
N LEU A 23 -18.25 -10.30 -5.20
CA LEU A 23 -17.55 -9.32 -4.39
C LEU A 23 -16.97 -8.21 -5.28
N GLY A 24 -17.28 -6.95 -4.97
CA GLY A 24 -16.71 -5.81 -5.66
C GLY A 24 -15.27 -5.52 -5.23
N ALA A 25 -14.50 -4.87 -6.08
CA ALA A 25 -13.08 -4.56 -5.83
C ALA A 25 -12.82 -3.38 -4.87
N CYS A 26 -13.68 -3.15 -3.88
CA CYS A 26 -13.43 -2.13 -2.85
C CYS A 26 -12.29 -2.60 -1.92
N PRO A 27 -11.18 -1.84 -1.78
CA PRO A 27 -10.07 -2.25 -0.91
C PRO A 27 -10.48 -2.40 0.56
N LEU A 28 -11.36 -1.51 1.03
CA LEU A 28 -11.88 -1.55 2.41
C LEU A 28 -12.74 -2.79 2.66
N SER A 29 -13.54 -3.19 1.66
CA SER A 29 -14.34 -4.42 1.76
C SER A 29 -13.45 -5.67 1.80
N HIS A 30 -12.39 -5.68 0.99
CA HIS A 30 -11.40 -6.75 1.00
C HIS A 30 -10.66 -6.80 2.35
N GLN A 31 -10.22 -5.65 2.90
CA GLN A 31 -9.60 -5.56 4.24
C GLN A 31 -10.49 -6.17 5.33
N ILE A 32 -11.75 -5.72 5.45
CA ILE A 32 -12.65 -6.20 6.51
C ILE A 32 -12.98 -7.68 6.35
N LEU A 33 -13.20 -8.14 5.11
CA LEU A 33 -13.46 -9.55 4.85
C LEU A 33 -12.22 -10.42 5.14
N MET A 34 -11.02 -9.93 4.83
CA MET A 34 -9.76 -10.59 5.18
C MET A 34 -9.61 -10.72 6.70
N VAL A 35 -9.86 -9.65 7.46
CA VAL A 35 -9.88 -9.66 8.93
C VAL A 35 -10.84 -10.72 9.48
N ALA A 36 -12.08 -10.75 8.98
CA ALA A 36 -13.07 -11.74 9.41
C ALA A 36 -12.63 -13.17 9.04
N ASN A 37 -12.08 -13.38 7.85
CA ASN A 37 -11.59 -14.68 7.42
C ASN A 37 -10.39 -15.17 8.25
N ILE A 38 -9.47 -14.28 8.64
CA ILE A 38 -8.35 -14.64 9.54
C ILE A 38 -8.89 -15.11 10.89
N LYS A 39 -9.87 -14.39 11.45
CA LYS A 39 -10.54 -14.79 12.69
C LYS A 39 -11.26 -16.14 12.57
N VAL A 40 -11.82 -16.43 11.39
CA VAL A 40 -12.41 -17.74 11.10
C VAL A 40 -11.35 -18.83 11.06
N ASP A 41 -10.26 -18.62 10.31
CA ASP A 41 -9.18 -19.59 10.16
C ASP A 41 -8.47 -19.87 11.50
N SER A 42 -8.38 -18.88 12.38
CA SER A 42 -7.79 -19.03 13.72
C SER A 42 -8.74 -19.66 14.74
N GLY A 43 -10.01 -19.90 14.38
CA GLY A 43 -11.06 -20.37 15.29
C GLY A 43 -11.59 -19.31 16.26
N ALA A 44 -11.19 -18.04 16.14
CA ALA A 44 -11.68 -16.95 16.99
C ALA A 44 -13.15 -16.58 16.67
N LEU A 45 -13.53 -16.65 15.39
CA LEU A 45 -14.89 -16.45 14.89
C LEU A 45 -15.40 -17.76 14.26
N PRO A 46 -16.44 -18.41 14.79
CA PRO A 46 -17.01 -19.59 14.14
C PRO A 46 -17.52 -19.25 12.73
N ALA A 47 -17.15 -20.06 11.73
CA ALA A 47 -17.58 -19.85 10.34
C ALA A 47 -19.11 -19.79 10.20
N SER A 48 -19.84 -20.55 11.00
CA SER A 48 -21.31 -20.55 11.03
C SER A 48 -21.93 -19.23 11.52
N LYS A 49 -21.16 -18.38 12.20
CA LYS A 49 -21.61 -17.08 12.70
C LYS A 49 -21.28 -15.93 11.75
N LEU A 50 -20.49 -16.16 10.69
CA LEU A 50 -20.14 -15.13 9.71
C LEU A 50 -21.13 -15.15 8.54
N ILE A 51 -21.95 -14.11 8.44
CA ILE A 51 -22.95 -13.93 7.39
C ILE A 51 -22.47 -12.85 6.43
N LEU A 52 -22.31 -13.20 5.15
CA LEU A 52 -21.90 -12.28 4.10
C LEU A 52 -23.10 -11.81 3.29
N ASN A 53 -23.31 -10.50 3.26
CA ASN A 53 -24.37 -9.83 2.51
C ASN A 53 -23.76 -8.98 1.40
N ILE A 54 -23.95 -9.39 0.14
CA ILE A 54 -23.46 -8.62 -1.01
C ILE A 54 -24.51 -7.57 -1.41
N VAL A 55 -24.15 -6.29 -1.25
CA VAL A 55 -25.02 -5.13 -1.46
C VAL A 55 -24.83 -4.59 -2.87
N ASN A 56 -25.86 -4.74 -3.70
CA ASN A 56 -25.89 -4.18 -5.04
C ASN A 56 -26.25 -2.69 -5.00
N PRO A 57 -25.37 -1.78 -5.44
CA PRO A 57 -25.62 -0.34 -5.39
C PRO A 57 -26.75 0.13 -6.32
N SER A 58 -27.21 -0.72 -7.25
CA SER A 58 -28.33 -0.45 -8.15
C SER A 58 -29.69 -0.78 -7.52
N ARG A 59 -29.70 -1.36 -6.32
CA ARG A 59 -30.91 -1.70 -5.56
C ARG A 59 -31.04 -0.74 -4.36
N PRO A 60 -32.25 -0.60 -3.78
CA PRO A 60 -32.40 0.11 -2.52
C PRO A 60 -31.43 -0.44 -1.47
N PHE A 61 -30.77 0.47 -0.74
CA PHE A 61 -29.86 0.09 0.34
C PHE A 61 -30.56 -0.86 1.34
N PRO A 62 -29.87 -1.76 2.05
CA PRO A 62 -30.55 -2.66 2.98
C PRO A 62 -31.27 -1.91 4.11
N ASP A 63 -32.54 -2.23 4.36
CA ASP A 63 -33.33 -1.61 5.44
C ASP A 63 -32.69 -1.83 6.82
N ALA A 64 -32.09 -3.02 7.03
CA ALA A 64 -31.38 -3.35 8.26
C ALA A 64 -30.23 -2.36 8.58
N LEU A 65 -29.54 -1.85 7.55
CA LEU A 65 -28.49 -0.83 7.73
C LEU A 65 -29.09 0.57 7.86
N ARG A 66 -30.10 0.90 7.04
CA ARG A 66 -30.78 2.21 7.11
C ARG A 66 -31.37 2.47 8.49
N SER A 67 -31.98 1.46 9.11
CA SER A 67 -32.55 1.58 10.46
C SER A 67 -31.51 1.89 11.54
N GLN A 68 -30.23 1.62 11.27
CA GLN A 68 -29.12 1.92 12.16
C GLN A 68 -28.38 3.22 11.80
N GLY A 69 -28.90 3.99 10.83
CA GLY A 69 -28.25 5.23 10.37
C GLY A 69 -27.05 5.02 9.44
N ILE A 70 -26.77 3.77 9.03
CA ILE A 70 -25.68 3.44 8.10
C ILE A 70 -26.12 3.71 6.67
N SER A 71 -25.22 4.27 5.87
CA SER A 71 -25.49 4.64 4.46
C SER A 71 -24.41 4.19 3.46
N ARG A 72 -23.37 3.49 3.93
CA ARG A 72 -22.23 3.05 3.12
C ARG A 72 -21.80 1.64 3.47
N THR A 73 -20.94 1.07 2.62
CA THR A 73 -20.28 -0.23 2.80
C THR A 73 -18.75 -0.04 2.70
N PRO A 74 -17.92 -0.89 3.34
CA PRO A 74 -18.30 -2.04 4.16
C PRO A 74 -19.05 -1.61 5.42
N ALA A 75 -19.94 -2.47 5.91
CA ALA A 75 -20.63 -2.28 7.18
C ALA A 75 -20.79 -3.61 7.90
N VAL A 76 -20.96 -3.57 9.21
CA VAL A 76 -21.20 -4.75 10.04
C VAL A 76 -22.38 -4.51 10.97
N ILE A 77 -23.12 -5.57 11.26
CA ILE A 77 -24.07 -5.64 12.38
C ILE A 77 -23.67 -6.84 13.24
N ILE A 78 -23.44 -6.60 14.53
CA ILE A 78 -23.17 -7.64 15.54
C ILE A 78 -24.10 -7.42 16.73
N GLY A 79 -25.10 -8.28 16.89
CA GLY A 79 -26.11 -8.14 17.94
C GLY A 79 -26.93 -6.86 17.77
N LYS A 80 -26.71 -5.86 18.62
CA LYS A 80 -27.40 -4.55 18.59
C LYS A 80 -26.51 -3.40 18.11
N GLU A 81 -25.24 -3.68 17.84
CA GLU A 81 -24.25 -2.68 17.43
C GLU A 81 -23.99 -2.79 15.94
N SER A 82 -23.71 -1.66 15.30
CA SER A 82 -23.44 -1.60 13.87
C SER A 82 -22.46 -0.49 13.54
N GLU A 83 -21.54 -0.75 12.62
CA GLU A 83 -20.47 0.18 12.24
C GLU A 83 -20.24 0.14 10.73
N ASP A 84 -19.83 1.26 10.14
CA ASP A 84 -19.51 1.40 8.71
C ASP A 84 -18.14 2.04 8.40
N ASP A 85 -17.38 2.35 9.46
CA ASP A 85 -15.98 2.75 9.40
C ASP A 85 -15.05 1.54 9.61
N PRO A 86 -14.00 1.34 8.80
CA PRO A 86 -13.12 0.19 8.92
C PRO A 86 -12.45 -0.01 10.29
N GLU A 87 -12.04 1.08 10.96
CA GLU A 87 -11.40 1.00 12.28
C GLU A 87 -12.43 0.60 13.34
N SER A 88 -13.62 1.21 13.29
CA SER A 88 -14.74 0.86 14.17
C SER A 88 -15.23 -0.56 13.95
N ILE A 89 -15.36 -1.01 12.70
CA ILE A 89 -15.73 -2.39 12.36
C ILE A 89 -14.72 -3.37 12.95
N THR A 90 -13.42 -3.10 12.79
CA THR A 90 -12.37 -3.94 13.35
C THR A 90 -12.44 -3.98 14.87
N SER A 91 -12.63 -2.83 15.52
CA SER A 91 -12.77 -2.72 16.96
C SER A 91 -13.97 -3.52 17.48
N LEU A 92 -15.07 -3.48 16.74
CA LEU A 92 -16.28 -4.23 17.06
C LEU A 92 -16.08 -5.74 16.90
N LEU A 93 -15.39 -6.17 15.85
CA LEU A 93 -15.01 -7.58 15.67
C LEU A 93 -14.10 -8.06 16.81
N GLU A 94 -13.13 -7.26 17.24
CA GLU A 94 -12.25 -7.61 18.36
C GLU A 94 -13.02 -7.67 19.69
N LYS A 95 -13.97 -6.76 19.91
CA LYS A 95 -14.83 -6.74 21.10
C LYS A 95 -15.64 -8.02 21.27
N TYR A 96 -16.27 -8.53 20.21
CA TYR A 96 -17.13 -9.72 20.28
C TYR A 96 -16.35 -11.04 20.08
N TYR A 97 -15.33 -11.00 19.23
CA TYR A 97 -14.53 -12.15 18.81
C TYR A 97 -13.04 -11.81 18.94
N PRO A 98 -12.51 -11.73 20.17
CA PRO A 98 -11.12 -11.36 20.40
C PRO A 98 -10.14 -12.41 19.88
N GLY A 99 -8.96 -11.96 19.43
CA GLY A 99 -7.88 -12.82 18.93
C GLY A 99 -7.96 -13.13 17.43
N GLY A 100 -7.04 -13.99 16.98
CA GLY A 100 -6.88 -14.39 15.58
C GLY A 100 -5.99 -13.48 14.73
N ILE A 101 -5.89 -12.20 15.08
CA ILE A 101 -4.97 -11.25 14.43
C ILE A 101 -3.87 -10.90 15.42
N GLU A 102 -2.62 -10.96 14.96
CA GLU A 102 -1.48 -10.59 15.79
C GLU A 102 -1.51 -9.08 16.04
N ALA A 103 -1.49 -8.70 17.31
CA ALA A 103 -1.32 -7.31 17.69
C ALA A 103 0.01 -6.82 17.12
N SER A 104 0.00 -5.65 16.47
CA SER A 104 1.25 -5.02 16.06
C SER A 104 2.10 -4.83 17.31
N LYS A 105 3.22 -5.57 17.43
CA LYS A 105 4.20 -5.29 18.48
C LYS A 105 4.57 -3.83 18.27
N ALA A 106 4.57 -3.03 19.33
CA ALA A 106 4.91 -1.62 19.26
C ALA A 106 6.35 -1.47 18.72
N GLU A 107 6.50 -1.43 17.39
CA GLU A 107 7.75 -1.08 16.76
C GLU A 107 8.02 0.40 17.09
N LYS A 108 9.29 0.75 17.26
CA LYS A 108 9.68 2.12 17.59
C LYS A 108 9.09 3.06 16.53
N LYS A 109 8.21 3.97 16.94
CA LYS A 109 7.77 5.07 16.08
C LYS A 109 9.01 5.80 15.57
N GLY A 110 9.22 5.78 14.25
CA GLY A 110 10.44 6.26 13.63
C GLY A 110 10.36 6.20 12.11
N VAL A 111 11.40 6.68 11.43
CA VAL A 111 11.46 6.75 9.96
C VAL A 111 11.41 5.36 9.33
N ASP A 112 11.88 4.34 10.05
CA ASP A 112 11.89 2.93 9.64
C ASP A 112 10.66 2.15 10.15
N SER A 113 9.55 2.81 10.50
CA SER A 113 8.35 2.10 10.94
C SER A 113 7.56 1.50 9.77
N PRO A 114 6.80 0.41 9.98
CA PRO A 114 6.03 -0.25 8.92
C PRO A 114 4.88 0.65 8.42
N GLU A 115 4.31 1.50 9.28
CA GLU A 115 3.31 2.50 8.90
C GLU A 115 3.92 3.56 7.97
N VAL A 116 5.16 4.00 8.22
CA VAL A 116 5.85 4.93 7.33
C VAL A 116 6.24 4.25 6.01
N ALA A 117 6.69 3.00 6.07
CA ALA A 117 7.08 2.24 4.89
C ALA A 117 5.92 2.00 3.92
N SER A 118 4.74 1.68 4.45
CA SER A 118 3.52 1.39 3.67
C SER A 118 2.63 2.60 3.42
N ARG A 119 3.08 3.79 3.81
CA ARG A 119 2.33 5.03 3.66
C ARG A 119 2.13 5.40 2.19
N ASP A 120 1.07 6.15 1.92
CA ASP A 120 0.77 6.96 0.72
C ASP A 120 0.78 6.29 -0.68
N PHE A 121 1.37 5.09 -0.88
CA PHE A 121 1.49 4.46 -2.20
C PHE A 121 0.14 4.29 -2.92
N PHE A 122 -0.92 3.99 -2.17
CA PHE A 122 -2.24 3.77 -2.75
C PHE A 122 -2.89 5.07 -3.24
N SER A 123 -2.65 6.19 -2.57
CA SER A 123 -3.10 7.50 -3.00
C SER A 123 -2.33 7.96 -4.24
N LYS A 124 -1.00 7.76 -4.26
CA LYS A 124 -0.18 7.99 -5.46
C LYS A 124 -0.70 7.19 -6.65
N PHE A 125 -1.03 5.91 -6.44
CA PHE A 125 -1.67 5.07 -7.44
C PHE A 125 -3.03 5.64 -7.90
N SER A 126 -3.89 6.05 -6.98
CA SER A 126 -5.18 6.68 -7.31
C SER A 126 -4.99 7.97 -8.14
N PHE A 127 -3.98 8.79 -7.85
CA PHE A 127 -3.66 9.98 -8.64
C PHE A 127 -3.18 9.63 -10.06
N CYS A 128 -2.37 8.58 -10.20
CA CYS A 128 -1.91 8.06 -11.49
C CYS A 128 -3.10 7.59 -12.35
N VAL A 129 -3.97 6.74 -11.79
CA VAL A 129 -5.15 6.22 -12.51
C VAL A 129 -6.11 7.34 -12.94
N ARG A 130 -6.28 8.37 -12.12
CA ARG A 130 -7.17 9.51 -12.43
C ARG A 130 -6.53 10.54 -13.38
N GLY A 131 -5.30 10.32 -13.85
CA GLY A 131 -4.58 11.25 -14.73
C GLY A 131 -4.26 12.59 -14.09
N VAL A 132 -4.08 12.61 -12.77
CA VAL A 132 -3.84 13.83 -11.98
C VAL A 132 -2.35 14.03 -11.69
N ALA A 133 -1.63 12.90 -11.55
CA ALA A 133 -0.19 12.84 -11.42
C ALA A 133 0.50 12.94 -12.79
N ASP A 134 1.68 13.56 -12.80
CA ASP A 134 2.52 13.74 -13.99
C ASP A 134 3.42 12.51 -14.24
N GLY A 135 2.89 11.31 -14.07
CA GLY A 135 3.60 10.02 -14.21
C GLY A 135 3.67 9.18 -12.93
N PRO A 136 4.29 7.98 -13.00
CA PRO A 136 4.34 7.03 -11.90
C PRO A 136 5.48 7.28 -10.90
N ASP A 137 6.38 8.25 -11.12
CA ASP A 137 7.59 8.42 -10.31
C ASP A 137 7.33 8.52 -8.79
N GLN A 138 6.24 9.20 -8.39
CA GLN A 138 5.85 9.29 -6.98
C GLN A 138 5.32 7.96 -6.44
N LEU A 139 4.60 7.20 -7.27
CA LEU A 139 4.14 5.85 -6.94
C LEU A 139 5.32 4.89 -6.83
N ASP A 140 6.26 4.95 -7.78
CA ASP A 140 7.47 4.13 -7.78
C ASP A 140 8.33 4.44 -6.55
N SER A 141 8.46 5.71 -6.17
CA SER A 141 9.16 6.11 -4.95
C SER A 141 8.50 5.53 -3.69
N ALA A 142 7.16 5.59 -3.60
CA ALA A 142 6.41 5.05 -2.47
C ALA A 142 6.49 3.51 -2.39
N LEU A 143 6.39 2.82 -3.53
CA LEU A 143 6.52 1.36 -3.60
C LEU A 143 7.97 0.90 -3.35
N LEU A 144 8.96 1.65 -3.82
CA LEU A 144 10.37 1.34 -3.56
C LEU A 144 10.70 1.47 -2.07
N ARG A 145 10.09 2.42 -1.36
CA ARG A 145 10.18 2.54 0.10
C ARG A 145 9.62 1.28 0.78
N LEU A 146 8.41 0.85 0.41
CA LEU A 146 7.82 -0.39 0.93
C LEU A 146 8.69 -1.62 0.62
N ASN A 147 9.16 -1.75 -0.61
CA ASN A 147 10.04 -2.84 -1.04
C ASN A 147 11.33 -2.88 -0.22
N SER A 148 11.96 -1.73 0.01
CA SER A 148 13.23 -1.64 0.76
C SER A 148 13.05 -2.06 2.22
N TYR A 149 11.94 -1.66 2.85
CA TYR A 149 11.59 -2.08 4.20
C TYR A 149 11.34 -3.60 4.29
N LEU A 150 10.52 -4.15 3.39
CA LEU A 150 10.23 -5.59 3.34
C LEU A 150 11.50 -6.41 3.07
N LEU A 151 12.35 -5.95 2.16
CA LEU A 151 13.61 -6.63 1.84
C LEU A 151 14.58 -6.64 3.03
N LYS A 152 14.64 -5.55 3.81
CA LYS A 152 15.42 -5.49 5.05
C LYS A 152 14.92 -6.52 6.07
N ARG A 153 13.59 -6.69 6.20
CA ARG A 153 12.99 -7.72 7.07
C ARG A 153 13.33 -9.12 6.58
N ILE A 154 13.14 -9.42 5.30
CA ILE A 154 13.44 -10.74 4.72
C ILE A 154 14.91 -11.12 4.97
N ARG A 155 15.85 -10.18 4.78
CA ARG A 155 17.28 -10.40 5.03
C ARG A 155 17.64 -10.62 6.51
N SER A 156 16.76 -10.23 7.42
CA SER A 156 16.94 -10.45 8.86
C SER A 156 16.31 -11.74 9.37
N THR A 157 15.60 -12.47 8.50
CA THR A 157 14.96 -13.75 8.81
C THR A 157 15.97 -14.89 8.71
N ASN A 158 15.96 -15.84 9.65
CA ASN A 158 16.90 -16.97 9.62
C ASN A 158 16.48 -17.99 8.56
N GLU A 159 17.43 -18.81 8.15
CA GLU A 159 17.16 -19.93 7.26
C GLU A 159 16.15 -20.91 7.90
N GLY A 160 15.07 -21.22 7.18
CA GLY A 160 13.99 -22.10 7.65
C GLY A 160 12.84 -21.39 8.36
N ASP A 161 12.99 -20.11 8.73
CA ASP A 161 11.87 -19.33 9.28
C ASP A 161 10.88 -18.95 8.16
N PRO A 162 9.57 -18.84 8.46
CA PRO A 162 8.58 -18.34 7.52
C PRO A 162 8.92 -16.93 7.02
N LEU A 163 8.54 -16.62 5.78
CA LEU A 163 8.69 -15.27 5.24
C LEU A 163 7.94 -14.26 6.13
N PRO A 164 8.56 -13.12 6.47
CA PRO A 164 7.98 -12.16 7.39
C PRO A 164 6.79 -11.41 6.77
N TRP A 165 5.85 -11.05 7.63
CA TRP A 165 4.80 -10.06 7.37
C TRP A 165 5.37 -8.63 7.54
N ILE A 166 4.55 -7.59 7.31
CA ILE A 166 5.02 -6.21 7.43
C ILE A 166 5.43 -5.86 8.87
N CYS A 167 4.73 -6.41 9.87
CA CYS A 167 5.04 -6.23 11.29
C CYS A 167 5.39 -7.56 12.00
N GLY A 168 4.83 -8.68 11.56
CA GLY A 168 4.96 -10.00 12.21
C GLY A 168 5.92 -10.97 11.52
N THR A 169 6.17 -12.12 12.15
CA THR A 169 6.90 -13.26 11.56
C THR A 169 6.08 -14.56 11.55
N GLY A 170 4.98 -14.63 12.32
CA GLY A 170 4.11 -15.81 12.38
C GLY A 170 2.80 -15.62 11.65
N SER A 171 2.09 -14.52 11.94
CA SER A 171 0.75 -14.26 11.41
C SER A 171 0.58 -12.82 10.94
N PRO A 172 -0.38 -12.56 10.02
CA PRO A 172 -0.65 -11.20 9.57
C PRO A 172 -1.19 -10.35 10.72
N THR A 173 -0.76 -9.09 10.74
CA THR A 173 -1.26 -8.05 11.64
C THR A 173 -2.37 -7.25 10.98
N MET A 174 -2.97 -6.33 11.73
CA MET A 174 -3.96 -5.38 11.17
C MET A 174 -3.39 -4.54 10.01
N LEU A 175 -2.11 -4.18 10.08
CA LEU A 175 -1.47 -3.41 9.00
C LEU A 175 -1.34 -4.24 7.73
N ASP A 176 -1.05 -5.53 7.83
CA ASP A 176 -1.06 -6.44 6.67
C ASP A 176 -2.43 -6.48 6.01
N CYS A 177 -3.50 -6.54 6.82
CA CYS A 177 -4.88 -6.52 6.34
C CYS A 177 -5.25 -5.20 5.63
N GLU A 178 -4.56 -4.10 5.93
CA GLU A 178 -4.75 -2.82 5.24
C GLU A 178 -3.93 -2.71 3.95
N VAL A 179 -2.66 -3.12 4.01
CA VAL A 179 -1.69 -2.94 2.92
C VAL A 179 -1.95 -3.92 1.78
N LEU A 180 -2.23 -5.19 2.08
CA LEU A 180 -2.34 -6.24 1.06
C LEU A 180 -3.50 -6.04 0.08
N PRO A 181 -4.72 -5.69 0.51
CA PRO A 181 -5.80 -5.35 -0.41
C PRO A 181 -5.47 -4.22 -1.36
N LYS A 182 -4.81 -3.17 -0.85
CA LYS A 182 -4.37 -2.01 -1.64
C LYS A 182 -3.30 -2.41 -2.65
N LEU A 183 -2.27 -3.13 -2.20
CA LEU A 183 -1.15 -3.58 -3.03
C LEU A 183 -1.60 -4.53 -4.14
N HIS A 184 -2.54 -5.44 -3.87
CA HIS A 184 -3.11 -6.31 -4.89
C HIS A 184 -3.84 -5.52 -5.97
N GLN A 185 -4.58 -4.47 -5.61
CA GLN A 185 -5.21 -3.59 -6.59
C GLN A 185 -4.20 -2.85 -7.47
N VAL A 186 -3.14 -2.31 -6.85
CA VAL A 186 -2.04 -1.66 -7.59
C VAL A 186 -1.45 -2.64 -8.61
N ARG A 187 -1.19 -3.89 -8.22
CA ARG A 187 -0.64 -4.91 -9.12
C ARG A 187 -1.57 -5.19 -10.30
N VAL A 188 -2.83 -5.53 -10.03
CA VAL A 188 -3.78 -5.94 -11.08
C VAL A 188 -4.10 -4.78 -12.02
N ALA A 189 -4.47 -3.63 -11.47
CA ALA A 189 -4.83 -2.47 -12.28
C ALA A 189 -3.61 -1.86 -12.99
N GLY A 190 -2.44 -1.87 -12.36
CA GLY A 190 -1.16 -1.53 -12.98
C GLY A 190 -0.92 -2.39 -14.21
N ALA A 191 -0.84 -3.72 -14.03
CA ALA A 191 -0.61 -4.68 -15.12
C ALA A 191 -1.68 -4.61 -16.24
N ALA A 192 -2.90 -4.17 -15.92
CA ALA A 192 -3.95 -3.93 -16.89
C ALA A 192 -3.76 -2.65 -17.73
N GLY A 193 -2.80 -1.79 -17.36
CA GLY A 193 -2.48 -0.53 -18.03
C GLY A 193 -3.33 0.66 -17.55
N LEU A 194 -3.91 0.60 -16.34
CA LEU A 194 -4.80 1.66 -15.82
C LEU A 194 -4.06 2.77 -15.08
N ALA A 195 -2.79 2.59 -14.73
CA ALA A 195 -2.00 3.57 -13.97
C ALA A 195 -1.52 4.78 -14.81
N GLY A 196 -1.95 4.93 -16.08
CA GLY A 196 -1.56 6.10 -16.87
C GLY A 196 -2.46 6.38 -18.07
N GLN A 197 -2.86 7.64 -18.23
CA GLN A 197 -3.37 8.19 -19.50
C GLN A 197 -2.26 8.39 -20.53
N TRP A 198 -1.00 8.43 -20.05
CA TRP A 198 0.22 8.67 -20.80
C TRP A 198 1.24 7.62 -20.37
N LEU A 199 1.30 6.49 -21.05
CA LEU A 199 2.51 5.68 -21.19
C LEU A 199 2.18 4.54 -22.14
N ALA A 200 2.99 4.46 -23.18
CA ALA A 200 3.13 3.25 -23.97
C ALA A 200 3.27 2.05 -23.03
N ALA A 201 2.50 0.99 -23.29
CA ALA A 201 2.69 -0.39 -22.81
C ALA A 201 3.26 -0.60 -21.38
N GLU A 202 2.43 -1.20 -20.51
CA GLU A 202 2.89 -2.13 -19.45
C GLU A 202 3.60 -1.54 -18.21
N TRP A 203 3.11 -0.44 -17.62
CA TRP A 203 3.50 -0.16 -16.22
C TRP A 203 2.97 -1.27 -15.30
N GLY A 204 3.82 -1.80 -14.43
CA GLY A 204 3.48 -2.78 -13.42
C GLY A 204 4.56 -2.80 -12.35
N ILE A 205 4.32 -3.50 -11.24
CA ILE A 205 5.32 -3.67 -10.18
C ILE A 205 6.56 -4.34 -10.81
N PRO A 206 7.73 -3.68 -10.85
CA PRO A 206 8.93 -4.24 -11.46
C PRO A 206 9.29 -5.60 -10.85
N GLY A 207 9.70 -6.55 -11.70
CA GLY A 207 10.20 -7.85 -11.24
C GLY A 207 11.38 -7.71 -10.27
N ALA A 208 12.22 -6.69 -10.45
CA ALA A 208 13.39 -6.44 -9.62
C ALA A 208 13.10 -5.98 -8.17
N TRP A 209 11.84 -5.99 -7.72
CA TRP A 209 11.44 -5.62 -6.36
C TRP A 209 11.04 -6.86 -5.52
N PRO A 210 12.02 -7.67 -5.08
CA PRO A 210 11.77 -8.95 -4.42
C PRO A 210 11.03 -8.80 -3.08
N GLY A 211 11.21 -7.69 -2.36
CA GLY A 211 10.52 -7.45 -1.08
C GLY A 211 9.00 -7.45 -1.25
N ILE A 212 8.50 -6.72 -2.23
CA ILE A 212 7.07 -6.68 -2.56
C ILE A 212 6.58 -8.03 -3.09
N TRP A 213 7.34 -8.66 -4.00
CA TRP A 213 6.90 -9.92 -4.61
C TRP A 213 6.87 -11.08 -3.62
N CYS A 214 7.85 -11.21 -2.72
CA CYS A 214 7.81 -12.20 -1.65
C CYS A 214 6.66 -11.92 -0.68
N TYR A 215 6.36 -10.65 -0.38
CA TYR A 215 5.22 -10.30 0.47
C TYR A 215 3.88 -10.67 -0.16
N LEU A 216 3.72 -10.44 -1.47
CA LEU A 216 2.56 -10.89 -2.23
C LEU A 216 2.48 -12.43 -2.30
N HIS A 217 3.61 -13.12 -2.42
CA HIS A 217 3.65 -14.60 -2.36
C HIS A 217 3.12 -15.11 -1.02
N THR A 218 3.58 -14.54 0.09
CA THR A 218 3.08 -14.86 1.44
C THR A 218 1.58 -14.61 1.54
N ALA A 219 1.09 -13.48 1.01
CA ALA A 219 -0.34 -13.17 1.01
C ALA A 219 -1.16 -14.15 0.16
N TYR A 220 -0.66 -14.58 -1.00
CA TYR A 220 -1.39 -15.50 -1.88
C TYR A 220 -1.41 -16.94 -1.35
N SER A 221 -0.50 -17.25 -0.43
CA SER A 221 -0.51 -18.51 0.33
C SER A 221 -1.47 -18.49 1.52
N LEU A 222 -2.03 -17.32 1.88
CA LEU A 222 -2.97 -17.18 2.99
C LEU A 222 -4.43 -17.40 2.52
N PRO A 223 -5.14 -18.45 3.01
CA PRO A 223 -6.52 -18.72 2.62
C PRO A 223 -7.48 -17.55 2.89
N ALA A 224 -7.29 -16.83 3.99
CA ALA A 224 -8.10 -15.68 4.31
C ALA A 224 -8.02 -14.56 3.25
N PHE A 225 -6.84 -14.35 2.66
CA PHE A 225 -6.63 -13.39 1.58
C PHE A 225 -7.29 -13.89 0.29
N THR A 226 -7.03 -15.13 -0.13
CA THR A 226 -7.57 -15.66 -1.39
C THR A 226 -9.09 -15.73 -1.41
N ARG A 227 -9.73 -16.07 -0.28
CA ARG A 227 -11.20 -16.07 -0.14
C ARG A 227 -11.83 -14.68 -0.08
N SER A 228 -11.06 -13.64 0.26
CA SER A 228 -11.53 -12.26 0.34
C SER A 228 -11.17 -11.41 -0.88
N CYS A 229 -10.37 -11.97 -1.80
CA CYS A 229 -9.87 -11.25 -2.95
C CYS A 229 -10.96 -11.10 -4.03
N PRO A 230 -11.18 -9.89 -4.59
CA PRO A 230 -12.02 -9.72 -5.77
C PRO A 230 -11.36 -10.36 -6.99
N SER A 231 -12.16 -10.66 -8.02
CA SER A 231 -11.61 -11.12 -9.31
C SER A 231 -10.85 -10.00 -10.01
N ASP A 232 -9.88 -10.36 -10.85
CA ASP A 232 -9.10 -9.39 -11.62
C ASP A 232 -9.99 -8.49 -12.48
N LYS A 233 -11.03 -9.10 -13.08
CA LYS A 233 -12.05 -8.39 -13.85
C LYS A 233 -12.69 -7.27 -13.02
N GLU A 234 -13.12 -7.56 -11.81
CA GLU A 234 -13.77 -6.58 -10.94
C GLU A 234 -12.81 -5.46 -10.54
N VAL A 235 -11.52 -5.76 -10.33
CA VAL A 235 -10.48 -4.74 -10.06
C VAL A 235 -10.30 -3.84 -11.28
N ILE A 236 -10.14 -4.42 -12.46
CA ILE A 236 -9.95 -3.68 -13.72
C ILE A 236 -11.17 -2.79 -13.99
N MET A 237 -12.38 -3.32 -13.87
CA MET A 237 -13.61 -2.57 -14.06
C MET A 237 -13.72 -1.42 -13.04
N HIS A 238 -13.46 -1.69 -11.76
CA HIS A 238 -13.52 -0.69 -10.69
C HIS A 238 -12.62 0.52 -10.95
N TRP A 239 -11.42 0.29 -11.47
CA TRP A 239 -10.45 1.36 -11.75
C TRP A 239 -10.63 2.01 -13.12
N SER A 240 -11.11 1.28 -14.13
CA SER A 240 -11.43 1.85 -15.44
C SER A 240 -12.46 2.97 -15.34
N GLU A 241 -13.47 2.80 -14.49
CA GLU A 241 -14.49 3.85 -14.27
C GLU A 241 -13.91 5.10 -13.62
N ARG A 242 -12.95 4.93 -12.69
CA ARG A 242 -12.29 6.02 -11.97
C ARG A 242 -11.26 6.75 -12.83
N ALA A 243 -10.70 6.07 -13.82
CA ALA A 243 -9.80 6.68 -14.81
C ALA A 243 -10.52 7.64 -15.78
N GLY A 244 -11.85 7.77 -15.70
CA GLY A 244 -12.64 8.53 -16.67
C GLY A 244 -12.67 7.86 -18.06
N ALA A 245 -12.11 6.65 -18.18
CA ALA A 245 -12.14 5.82 -19.37
C ALA A 245 -13.46 5.04 -19.43
N ASN A 246 -14.57 5.78 -19.59
CA ASN A 246 -15.90 5.22 -19.81
C ASN A 246 -16.40 5.62 -21.20
N PRO A 247 -16.33 4.71 -22.19
CA PRO A 247 -15.92 3.31 -22.05
C PRO A 247 -14.39 3.08 -21.98
N PRO A 248 -13.94 1.91 -21.47
CA PRO A 248 -12.52 1.58 -21.44
C PRO A 248 -11.91 1.51 -22.86
N PRO A 249 -10.59 1.70 -23.03
CA PRO A 249 -9.94 1.59 -24.33
C PRO A 249 -10.15 0.20 -24.95
N LEU A 250 -10.18 0.12 -26.29
CA LEU A 250 -10.51 -1.13 -27.01
C LEU A 250 -9.65 -2.33 -26.57
N GLY A 251 -8.34 -2.15 -26.41
CA GLY A 251 -7.45 -3.22 -25.96
C GLY A 251 -7.78 -3.73 -24.54
N LEU A 252 -8.27 -2.85 -23.65
CA LEU A 252 -8.71 -3.26 -22.32
C LEU A 252 -10.08 -3.95 -22.36
N ARG A 253 -10.98 -3.49 -23.23
CA ARG A 253 -12.28 -4.14 -23.47
C ARG A 253 -12.10 -5.56 -23.99
N GLU A 254 -11.20 -5.77 -24.94
CA GLU A 254 -10.87 -7.10 -25.44
C GLU A 254 -10.29 -8.01 -24.35
N LYS A 255 -9.41 -7.48 -23.48
CA LYS A 255 -8.91 -8.22 -22.31
C LYS A 255 -10.04 -8.61 -21.35
N ILE A 256 -10.96 -7.70 -21.05
CA ILE A 256 -12.12 -7.96 -20.18
C ILE A 256 -13.04 -9.03 -20.81
N LEU A 257 -13.33 -8.94 -22.11
CA LEU A 257 -14.16 -9.91 -22.82
C LEU A 257 -13.51 -11.31 -22.85
N LYS A 258 -12.19 -11.40 -23.00
CA LYS A 258 -11.45 -12.67 -22.90
C LYS A 258 -11.54 -13.27 -21.49
N MET A 259 -11.58 -12.44 -20.46
CA MET A 259 -11.79 -12.91 -19.07
C MET A 259 -13.23 -13.43 -18.86
N ASP A 260 -14.21 -12.94 -19.63
CA ASP A 260 -15.62 -13.39 -19.56
C ASP A 260 -15.88 -14.73 -20.24
N SER A 261 -15.04 -15.12 -21.21
CA SER A 261 -15.10 -16.45 -21.82
C SER A 261 -14.49 -17.56 -20.96
N ASP A 262 -13.74 -17.20 -19.92
CA ASP A 262 -13.25 -18.13 -18.91
C ASP A 262 -14.33 -18.21 -17.80
N GLU A 263 -15.05 -19.32 -17.68
CA GLU A 263 -16.11 -19.48 -16.66
C GLU A 263 -15.61 -19.31 -15.21
N ASN A 264 -14.29 -19.39 -15.00
CA ASN A 264 -13.66 -19.04 -13.74
C ASN A 264 -13.40 -17.54 -13.67
N GLN A 265 -14.03 -16.86 -12.71
CA GLN A 265 -13.64 -15.54 -12.21
C GLN A 265 -12.20 -15.58 -11.69
N ARG A 266 -11.21 -15.54 -12.59
CA ARG A 266 -9.80 -15.73 -12.25
C ARG A 266 -9.29 -14.56 -11.42
N VAL A 267 -8.74 -14.88 -10.25
CA VAL A 267 -7.85 -14.01 -9.50
C VAL A 267 -6.44 -14.35 -9.98
N SER A 268 -5.74 -13.42 -10.63
CA SER A 268 -4.32 -13.63 -10.92
C SER A 268 -3.60 -13.57 -9.59
N LEU A 269 -3.06 -14.69 -9.14
CA LEU A 269 -2.19 -14.76 -7.97
C LEU A 269 -0.74 -15.00 -8.41
N PHE A 270 -0.41 -14.64 -9.66
CA PHE A 270 0.93 -14.85 -10.19
C PHE A 270 1.95 -13.98 -9.46
N VAL A 271 3.06 -14.62 -9.10
CA VAL A 271 4.29 -14.03 -8.59
C VAL A 271 5.44 -14.52 -9.48
N PRO A 272 6.41 -13.66 -9.87
CA PRO A 272 7.58 -14.09 -10.63
C PRO A 272 8.39 -15.18 -9.93
N ALA A 273 8.93 -16.14 -10.68
CA ALA A 273 9.64 -17.31 -10.13
C ALA A 273 10.87 -16.95 -9.26
N HIS A 274 11.50 -15.80 -9.47
CA HIS A 274 12.62 -15.35 -8.61
C HIS A 274 12.18 -14.77 -7.26
N ALA A 275 10.88 -14.68 -7.02
CA ALA A 275 10.30 -14.33 -5.72
C ALA A 275 9.72 -15.54 -4.97
N ASP A 276 9.86 -16.75 -5.53
CA ASP A 276 9.89 -17.96 -4.70
C ASP A 276 11.04 -17.81 -3.68
N PRO A 277 10.90 -18.28 -2.43
CA PRO A 277 11.93 -18.14 -1.42
C PRO A 277 13.18 -18.93 -1.84
N VAL A 278 14.06 -18.29 -2.61
CA VAL A 278 15.41 -18.77 -2.85
C VAL A 278 16.13 -18.60 -1.53
N VAL A 279 16.27 -19.71 -0.81
CA VAL A 279 17.20 -19.89 0.29
C VAL A 279 18.53 -19.30 -0.15
N PHE A 280 18.88 -18.14 0.38
CA PHE A 280 20.19 -17.53 0.16
C PHE A 280 21.21 -18.34 0.94
N ALA A 281 21.58 -19.51 0.40
CA ALA A 281 22.77 -20.22 0.82
C ALA A 281 23.97 -19.33 0.46
N MET A 282 24.41 -18.52 1.42
CA MET A 282 25.74 -17.96 1.40
C MET A 282 26.71 -19.14 1.42
N ASN A 283 27.29 -19.48 0.27
CA ASN A 283 28.36 -20.47 0.16
C ASN A 283 29.49 -20.09 1.12
N SER A 284 29.52 -20.73 2.27
CA SER A 284 30.67 -20.80 3.16
C SER A 284 31.56 -21.91 2.64
N SER A 285 32.64 -21.53 1.96
CA SER A 285 33.65 -22.44 1.43
C SER A 285 34.44 -23.09 2.57
N GLY A 286 33.96 -24.25 3.05
CA GLY A 286 34.73 -25.21 3.85
C GLY A 286 35.16 -26.37 2.97
N GLY A 287 36.48 -26.65 2.92
CA GLY A 287 37.12 -27.50 1.92
C GLY A 287 37.01 -29.02 2.09
N GLY A 288 37.52 -29.72 1.08
CA GLY A 288 37.90 -31.14 1.13
C GLY A 288 37.75 -31.89 -0.21
N ASP A 289 38.86 -31.97 -0.98
CA ASP A 289 39.36 -33.05 -1.86
C ASP A 289 38.40 -33.82 -2.82
N ASN A 290 38.72 -34.20 -4.07
CA ASN A 290 40.01 -34.52 -4.69
C ASN A 290 39.88 -34.64 -6.24
N MET A 291 40.99 -34.34 -6.93
CA MET A 291 41.50 -34.97 -8.16
C MET A 291 40.64 -35.01 -9.46
N LYS A 292 41.05 -34.23 -10.48
CA LYS A 292 41.64 -34.76 -11.73
C LYS A 292 42.23 -33.64 -12.60
N GLN A 293 43.50 -33.85 -12.95
CA GLN A 293 44.35 -33.01 -13.79
C GLN A 293 43.95 -33.08 -15.26
N GLY A 294 44.04 -31.94 -15.95
CA GLY A 294 44.10 -31.81 -17.39
C GLY A 294 44.56 -30.39 -17.74
N ARG A 295 45.86 -30.23 -17.95
CA ARG A 295 46.49 -29.00 -18.44
C ARG A 295 45.96 -28.70 -19.85
N ASP A 296 45.70 -27.43 -20.13
CA ASP A 296 46.20 -26.72 -21.32
C ASP A 296 45.83 -25.23 -21.20
N THR A 297 46.83 -24.39 -20.97
CA THR A 297 46.81 -22.94 -21.25
C THR A 297 47.60 -22.69 -22.53
N PRO A 298 47.19 -21.73 -23.37
CA PRO A 298 47.96 -20.48 -23.45
C PRO A 298 47.08 -19.25 -23.83
N PRO A 299 47.65 -18.04 -24.01
CA PRO A 299 48.28 -17.18 -23.02
C PRO A 299 47.52 -15.85 -22.83
N LEU A 300 47.85 -15.14 -21.74
CA LEU A 300 47.40 -13.80 -21.42
C LEU A 300 47.97 -12.76 -22.40
N THR A 301 47.11 -11.87 -22.88
CA THR A 301 47.51 -10.55 -23.39
C THR A 301 46.94 -9.48 -22.46
N ASP A 302 47.84 -8.71 -21.85
CA ASP A 302 47.56 -7.48 -21.11
C ASP A 302 46.76 -6.49 -21.95
N ALA A 303 45.58 -6.10 -21.44
CA ALA A 303 45.03 -4.76 -21.65
C ALA A 303 43.91 -4.50 -20.63
N SER A 304 44.06 -3.38 -19.90
CA SER A 304 43.06 -2.70 -19.06
C SER A 304 42.80 -3.24 -17.65
N GLU A 305 43.80 -3.08 -16.78
CA GLU A 305 43.52 -2.58 -15.43
C GLU A 305 42.83 -1.21 -15.55
N ASN A 306 41.51 -1.16 -15.39
CA ASN A 306 40.73 -0.02 -14.88
C ASN A 306 39.22 -0.29 -15.05
N ALA A 307 38.61 -1.00 -14.11
CA ALA A 307 37.17 -0.90 -13.81
C ALA A 307 36.80 -1.68 -12.53
N ILE A 308 37.48 -1.42 -11.41
CA ILE A 308 36.85 -1.65 -10.10
C ILE A 308 36.05 -0.39 -9.83
N GLY A 309 34.80 -0.37 -10.32
CA GLY A 309 33.84 0.66 -10.01
C GLY A 309 33.55 0.63 -8.52
N ASP A 310 33.94 1.70 -7.84
CA ASP A 310 33.71 2.00 -6.43
C ASP A 310 32.25 1.67 -6.03
N VAL A 311 32.06 0.58 -5.28
CA VAL A 311 30.74 0.21 -4.74
C VAL A 311 30.44 1.19 -3.62
N LYS A 312 29.77 2.30 -3.98
CA LYS A 312 29.36 3.33 -3.02
C LYS A 312 28.42 2.73 -1.97
N THR A 313 28.89 2.61 -0.73
CA THR A 313 28.06 2.30 0.43
C THR A 313 26.97 3.38 0.59
N ALA A 314 25.78 3.04 1.08
CA ALA A 314 24.63 3.96 1.23
C ALA A 314 24.92 5.27 2.00
N GLY A 315 26.02 5.35 2.76
CA GLY A 315 26.46 6.57 3.44
C GLY A 315 27.22 7.58 2.57
N GLN A 316 27.85 7.14 1.47
CA GLN A 316 28.56 8.05 0.56
C GLN A 316 27.67 9.12 -0.10
N PRO A 317 26.48 8.79 -0.66
CA PRO A 317 25.62 9.82 -1.26
C PRO A 317 25.10 10.83 -0.22
N LEU A 318 24.90 10.41 1.03
CA LEU A 318 24.53 11.33 2.11
C LEU A 318 25.70 12.24 2.50
N SER A 319 26.91 11.70 2.59
CA SER A 319 28.12 12.49 2.86
C SER A 319 28.36 13.55 1.79
N ASP A 320 28.27 13.15 0.52
CA ASP A 320 28.40 14.06 -0.63
C ASP A 320 27.32 15.15 -0.61
N PHE A 321 26.09 14.78 -0.25
CA PHE A 321 24.99 15.73 -0.10
C PHE A 321 25.20 16.71 1.06
N LEU A 322 25.66 16.25 2.22
CA LEU A 322 25.94 17.10 3.38
C LEU A 322 27.01 18.16 3.08
N MET A 323 28.01 17.81 2.26
CA MET A 323 29.02 18.77 1.81
C MET A 323 28.41 19.89 0.97
N GLN A 324 27.39 19.60 0.17
CA GLN A 324 26.70 20.62 -0.64
C GLN A 324 25.85 21.57 0.22
N LEU A 325 25.51 21.20 1.46
CA LEU A 325 24.70 22.02 2.36
C LEU A 325 25.47 23.16 3.03
N GLU A 326 26.80 23.13 2.97
CA GLU A 326 27.66 24.16 3.58
C GLU A 326 27.49 25.54 2.95
N ASP A 327 27.09 25.59 1.67
CA ASP A 327 26.85 26.83 0.93
C ASP A 327 25.38 27.04 0.54
N TYR A 328 24.48 26.11 0.89
CA TYR A 328 23.07 26.21 0.56
C TYR A 328 22.30 27.09 1.55
N THR A 329 21.46 28.00 1.03
CA THR A 329 20.58 28.84 1.84
C THR A 329 19.13 28.35 1.75
N PRO A 330 18.61 27.63 2.77
CA PRO A 330 17.24 27.12 2.75
C PRO A 330 16.20 28.24 2.78
N THR A 331 15.04 27.99 2.14
CA THR A 331 13.86 28.87 2.20
C THR A 331 13.40 29.12 3.63
N ILE A 332 13.46 28.09 4.48
CA ILE A 332 13.26 28.21 5.93
C ILE A 332 14.59 28.70 6.53
N PRO A 333 14.63 29.90 7.17
CA PRO A 333 15.87 30.43 7.73
C PRO A 333 16.43 29.57 8.86
N ASP A 334 17.77 29.47 8.93
CA ASP A 334 18.49 28.68 9.93
C ASP A 334 18.08 29.03 11.37
N ALA A 335 17.77 30.31 11.65
CA ALA A 335 17.31 30.74 12.97
C ALA A 335 15.96 30.13 13.39
N VAL A 336 15.04 29.90 12.43
CA VAL A 336 13.74 29.28 12.70
C VAL A 336 13.95 27.80 13.02
N THR A 337 14.77 27.12 12.21
CA THR A 337 15.08 25.71 12.43
C THR A 337 15.84 25.50 13.73
N GLY A 338 16.81 26.37 14.04
CA GLY A 338 17.54 26.36 15.31
C GLY A 338 16.61 26.51 16.51
N PHE A 339 15.64 27.45 16.47
CA PHE A 339 14.65 27.62 17.53
C PHE A 339 13.84 26.34 17.81
N TYR A 340 13.35 25.65 16.76
CA TYR A 340 12.59 24.42 16.92
C TYR A 340 13.47 23.24 17.36
N LEU A 341 14.73 23.17 16.92
CA LEU A 341 15.70 22.17 17.38
C LEU A 341 15.99 22.36 18.87
N HIS A 342 16.28 23.59 19.31
CA HIS A 342 16.51 23.91 20.73
C HIS A 342 15.28 23.59 21.59
N SER A 343 14.08 23.92 21.09
CA SER A 343 12.83 23.60 21.77
C SER A 343 12.60 22.08 21.90
N ALA A 344 13.14 21.29 20.97
CA ALA A 344 13.12 19.83 21.02
C ALA A 344 14.29 19.24 21.86
N GLY A 345 15.13 20.07 22.47
CA GLY A 345 16.28 19.66 23.27
C GLY A 345 17.52 19.26 22.44
N PHE A 346 17.59 19.67 21.17
CA PHE A 346 18.71 19.39 20.28
C PHE A 346 19.47 20.68 19.96
N ASP A 347 20.76 20.72 20.30
CA ASP A 347 21.66 21.83 19.96
C ASP A 347 22.80 21.29 19.10
N THR A 348 23.15 22.03 18.05
CA THR A 348 24.22 21.64 17.12
C THR A 348 24.98 22.86 16.65
N SER A 349 26.30 22.74 16.61
CA SER A 349 27.20 23.78 16.09
C SER A 349 27.43 23.65 14.57
N ASP A 350 27.01 22.54 13.95
CA ASP A 350 27.21 22.30 12.53
C ASP A 350 26.04 22.88 11.71
N PRO A 351 26.27 23.95 10.91
CA PRO A 351 25.20 24.57 10.12
C PRO A 351 24.62 23.62 9.06
N ARG A 352 25.38 22.60 8.63
CA ARG A 352 24.90 21.61 7.65
C ARG A 352 23.76 20.78 8.22
N ILE A 353 23.78 20.48 9.52
CA ILE A 353 22.71 19.75 10.20
C ILE A 353 21.44 20.60 10.28
N VAL A 354 21.58 21.89 10.64
CA VAL A 354 20.45 22.83 10.67
C VAL A 354 19.82 22.97 9.29
N ARG A 355 20.63 23.10 8.24
CA ARG A 355 20.16 23.22 6.86
C ARG A 355 19.56 21.94 6.32
N LEU A 356 20.08 20.78 6.71
CA LEU A 356 19.50 19.48 6.40
C LEU A 356 18.07 19.39 6.95
N VAL A 357 17.88 19.74 8.22
CA VAL A 357 16.55 19.74 8.85
C VAL A 357 15.64 20.76 8.15
N SER A 358 16.15 21.93 7.79
CA SER A 358 15.41 22.96 7.06
C SER A 358 14.94 22.47 5.68
N LEU A 359 15.79 21.74 4.95
CA LEU A 359 15.47 21.13 3.67
C LEU A 359 14.47 19.97 3.82
N ALA A 360 14.64 19.13 4.84
CA ALA A 360 13.69 18.06 5.14
C ALA A 360 12.29 18.64 5.43
N ALA A 361 12.21 19.72 6.21
CA ALA A 361 10.97 20.44 6.46
C ALA A 361 10.37 21.06 5.18
N GLN A 362 11.19 21.68 4.32
CA GLN A 362 10.73 22.20 3.02
C GLN A 362 10.20 21.11 2.10
N LYS A 363 10.91 19.99 2.01
CA LYS A 363 10.46 18.83 1.23
C LYS A 363 9.14 18.31 1.79
N PHE A 364 9.02 18.17 3.10
CA PHE A 364 7.79 17.73 3.74
C PHE A 364 6.60 18.65 3.40
N ILE A 365 6.78 19.97 3.53
CA ILE A 365 5.75 20.96 3.15
C ILE A 365 5.41 20.86 1.67
N SER A 366 6.42 20.69 0.80
CA SER A 366 6.23 20.56 -0.65
C SER A 366 5.47 19.29 -1.01
N ASP A 367 5.77 18.17 -0.38
CA ASP A 367 5.08 16.90 -0.60
C ASP A 367 3.60 17.01 -0.17
N VAL A 368 3.33 17.57 1.03
CA VAL A 368 1.96 17.83 1.51
C VAL A 368 1.22 18.79 0.58
N ALA A 369 1.86 19.86 0.11
CA ALA A 369 1.25 20.82 -0.80
C ALA A 369 0.92 20.19 -2.16
N ASN A 370 1.83 19.36 -2.68
CA ASN A 370 1.60 18.60 -3.90
C ASN A 370 0.42 17.63 -3.73
N ASP A 371 0.35 16.89 -2.62
CA ASP A 371 -0.76 15.96 -2.36
C ASP A 371 -2.09 16.65 -2.18
N ALA A 372 -2.11 17.77 -1.45
CA ALA A 372 -3.30 18.61 -1.35
C ALA A 372 -3.71 19.16 -2.73
N LEU A 373 -2.77 19.51 -3.60
CA LEU A 373 -3.07 19.91 -4.99
C LEU A 373 -3.65 18.73 -5.79
N GLN A 374 -3.14 17.51 -5.63
CA GLN A 374 -3.66 16.30 -6.26
C GLN A 374 -5.11 16.01 -5.82
N HIS A 375 -5.40 16.15 -4.52
CA HIS A 375 -6.78 16.09 -4.00
C HIS A 375 -7.67 17.19 -4.59
N CYS A 376 -7.18 18.43 -4.68
CA CYS A 376 -7.91 19.56 -5.26
C CYS A 376 -8.25 19.33 -6.74
N LYS A 377 -7.28 18.85 -7.53
CA LYS A 377 -7.48 18.49 -8.94
C LYS A 377 -8.49 17.34 -9.06
N THR A 378 -8.41 16.34 -8.19
CA THR A 378 -9.34 15.20 -8.13
C THR A 378 -10.77 15.64 -7.81
N ARG A 379 -10.95 16.47 -6.77
CA ARG A 379 -12.26 17.04 -6.39
C ARG A 379 -12.86 17.86 -7.54
N SER A 380 -12.03 18.68 -8.16
CA SER A 380 -12.46 19.51 -9.29
C SER A 380 -12.86 18.65 -10.50
N SER A 381 -12.15 17.53 -10.76
CA SER A 381 -12.47 16.60 -11.86
C SER A 381 -13.86 15.98 -11.72
N ASN A 382 -14.31 15.73 -10.48
CA ASN A 382 -15.63 15.18 -10.19
C ASN A 382 -16.76 16.21 -10.30
N GLN A 383 -16.46 17.51 -10.25
CA GLN A 383 -17.50 18.55 -10.19
C GLN A 383 -18.00 19.06 -11.56
N THR A 384 -17.29 18.90 -12.69
CA THR A 384 -17.81 19.40 -13.98
C THR A 384 -17.17 18.77 -15.23
N ALA A 385 -18.04 18.20 -16.08
CA ALA A 385 -17.85 17.97 -17.51
C ALA A 385 -18.11 19.23 -18.38
N LYS A 386 -18.22 20.41 -17.76
CA LYS A 386 -18.47 21.70 -18.42
C LYS A 386 -17.30 22.62 -18.11
N THR A 387 -16.72 23.20 -19.16
CA THR A 387 -15.56 24.14 -19.21
C THR A 387 -14.16 23.51 -19.26
N LYS A 388 -13.88 22.82 -20.37
CA LYS A 388 -12.51 22.74 -20.93
C LYS A 388 -12.22 24.06 -21.65
N GLY A 389 -11.59 25.02 -20.98
CA GLY A 389 -11.15 26.24 -21.64
C GLY A 389 -10.67 27.33 -20.68
N LYS A 390 -9.35 27.53 -20.65
CA LYS A 390 -8.56 28.58 -19.99
C LYS A 390 -8.46 28.56 -18.46
N ASP A 391 -7.21 28.63 -17.98
CA ASP A 391 -6.72 28.74 -16.60
C ASP A 391 -7.66 28.22 -15.53
N ARG A 392 -7.58 26.90 -15.31
CA ARG A 392 -8.25 26.26 -14.17
C ARG A 392 -7.53 26.70 -12.89
N ARG A 393 -7.99 27.81 -12.31
CA ARG A 393 -7.52 28.30 -11.02
C ARG A 393 -7.97 27.31 -9.95
N TYR A 394 -7.02 26.56 -9.39
CA TYR A 394 -7.29 25.64 -8.29
C TYR A 394 -7.39 26.41 -6.98
N ASN A 395 -8.49 26.19 -6.25
CA ASN A 395 -8.68 26.72 -4.91
C ASN A 395 -8.50 25.57 -3.92
N LEU A 396 -7.35 25.55 -3.25
CA LEU A 396 -7.08 24.61 -2.15
C LEU A 396 -7.98 24.92 -0.95
N SER A 397 -8.61 23.89 -0.41
CA SER A 397 -9.50 23.96 0.74
C SER A 397 -9.07 22.97 1.82
N MET A 398 -9.66 23.07 3.01
CA MET A 398 -9.44 22.09 4.08
C MET A 398 -9.85 20.67 3.66
N ASP A 399 -10.80 20.53 2.73
CA ASP A 399 -11.23 19.24 2.22
C ASP A 399 -10.15 18.56 1.34
N ASP A 400 -9.17 19.33 0.86
CA ASP A 400 -8.03 18.82 0.08
C ASP A 400 -6.80 18.59 0.99
N LEU A 401 -6.61 19.43 2.01
CA LEU A 401 -5.47 19.35 2.92
C LEU A 401 -5.62 18.28 4.00
N VAL A 402 -6.82 18.09 4.55
CA VAL A 402 -7.09 17.05 5.57
C VAL A 402 -6.72 15.65 5.08
N PRO A 403 -7.17 15.17 3.90
CA PRO A 403 -6.78 13.86 3.43
C PRO A 403 -5.27 13.77 3.13
N ALA A 404 -4.65 14.82 2.59
CA ALA A 404 -3.20 14.86 2.37
C ALA A 404 -2.42 14.67 3.70
N LEU A 405 -2.81 15.38 4.76
CA LEU A 405 -2.14 15.29 6.06
C LEU A 405 -2.43 13.97 6.80
N ALA A 406 -3.62 13.39 6.61
CA ALA A 406 -3.97 12.09 7.17
C ALA A 406 -3.03 11.00 6.65
N GLU A 407 -2.58 11.09 5.39
CA GLU A 407 -1.59 10.18 4.83
C GLU A 407 -0.27 10.24 5.58
N TYR A 408 0.12 11.39 6.14
CA TYR A 408 1.34 11.52 6.95
C TYR A 408 1.14 11.18 8.44
N GLY A 409 -0.06 10.71 8.83
CA GLY A 409 -0.41 10.44 10.22
C GLY A 409 -0.72 11.69 11.03
N ILE A 410 -1.03 12.81 10.37
CA ILE A 410 -1.33 14.09 11.01
C ILE A 410 -2.85 14.30 11.02
N THR A 411 -3.47 14.18 12.19
CA THR A 411 -4.91 14.43 12.37
C THR A 411 -5.17 15.91 12.55
N VAL A 412 -5.83 16.53 11.57
CA VAL A 412 -6.28 17.92 11.67
C VAL A 412 -7.71 17.97 12.21
N LYS A 413 -7.87 18.48 13.44
CA LYS A 413 -9.19 18.84 13.96
C LYS A 413 -9.51 20.26 13.50
N ARG A 414 -10.70 20.46 12.90
CA ARG A 414 -11.20 21.82 12.66
C ARG A 414 -11.29 22.50 14.03
N PRO A 415 -10.71 23.70 14.22
CA PRO A 415 -10.91 24.44 15.45
C PRO A 415 -12.42 24.59 15.69
N HIS A 416 -12.87 24.43 16.92
CA HIS A 416 -14.25 24.71 17.28
C HIS A 416 -14.49 26.19 16.97
N TYR A 417 -15.17 26.47 15.86
CA TYR A 417 -15.63 27.81 15.58
C TYR A 417 -16.54 28.21 16.76
N PHE A 418 -16.20 29.30 17.44
CA PHE A 418 -17.20 30.01 18.24
C PHE A 418 -18.25 30.51 17.25
N VAL A 419 -19.47 29.98 17.37
CA VAL A 419 -20.66 30.42 16.64
C VAL A 419 -21.04 31.82 17.10
#